data_AF-A0A1I5MBJ5-F1
#
_entry.id   AF-A0A1I5MBJ5-F1
#
_cell.length_a   1.000
_cell.length_b   1.000
_cell.length_c   1.000
_cell.angle_alpha   90.00
_cell.angle_beta   90.00
_cell.angle_gamma   90.00
#
_symmetry.space_group_name_H-M   'P 1'
#
loop_
_entity.id
_entity.type
_entity.pdbx_description
1 polymer ?
#
loop_
_entity_poly.entity_id
_entity_poly.type
_entity_poly.pdbx_seq_one_letter_code
_entity_poly.pdbx_strand_id
1 'polypeptide(L)'
;MRQGIEYAVARGSKVLTAVNTFAQAGNIVLWQKAIDEVAVSNAHAIILADLGMLDYAANKHPDLRLHLSVQAAAANADMINYYVDEFGVKRVVLPRV
;
A
#
# COMPACT_ATOMS: atom_id res chain seq x y z
N MET A 1 -6.39 0.42 -15.19
CA MET A 1 -6.68 0.12 -13.77
C MET A 1 -8.16 0.23 -13.44
N ARG A 2 -8.80 1.40 -13.60
CA ARG A 2 -10.20 1.66 -13.18
C ARG A 2 -11.24 0.65 -13.71
N GLN A 3 -11.25 0.35 -15.00
CA GLN A 3 -12.18 -0.63 -15.59
C GLN A 3 -12.07 -2.02 -14.94
N GLY A 4 -10.86 -2.46 -14.57
CA GLY A 4 -10.65 -3.74 -13.89
C GLY A 4 -11.18 -3.73 -12.46
N ILE A 5 -11.04 -2.60 -11.76
CA ILE A 5 -11.62 -2.39 -10.43
C ILE A 5 -13.13 -2.45 -10.51
N GLU A 6 -13.74 -1.66 -11.40
CA GLU A 6 -15.19 -1.63 -11.61
C GLU A 6 -15.76 -3.02 -11.95
N TYR A 7 -15.08 -3.75 -12.84
CA TYR A 7 -15.47 -5.12 -13.21
C TYR A 7 -15.51 -6.08 -12.03
N ALA A 8 -14.50 -6.03 -11.16
CA ALA A 8 -14.39 -6.89 -9.98
C ALA A 8 -15.38 -6.48 -8.88
N VAL A 9 -15.52 -5.17 -8.64
CA VAL A 9 -16.48 -4.60 -7.68
C VAL A 9 -17.90 -4.98 -8.06
N ALA A 10 -18.27 -4.90 -9.34
CA ALA A 10 -19.58 -5.31 -9.84
C ALA A 10 -19.91 -6.80 -9.58
N ARG A 11 -18.91 -7.61 -9.21
CA ARG A 11 -19.05 -9.04 -8.86
C ARG A 11 -18.89 -9.31 -7.36
N GLY A 12 -18.90 -8.26 -6.53
CA GLY A 12 -18.74 -8.39 -5.08
C GLY A 12 -17.30 -8.67 -4.62
N SER A 13 -16.32 -8.56 -5.51
CA SER A 13 -14.91 -8.77 -5.17
C SER A 13 -14.25 -7.48 -4.67
N LYS A 14 -13.40 -7.62 -3.65
CA LYS A 14 -12.50 -6.53 -3.21
C LYS A 14 -11.28 -6.50 -4.10
N VAL A 15 -10.82 -5.29 -4.43
CA VAL A 15 -9.59 -5.08 -5.19
C VAL A 15 -8.57 -4.34 -4.33
N LEU A 16 -7.37 -4.90 -4.25
CA LEU A 16 -6.23 -4.34 -3.53
C LEU A 16 -5.12 -4.12 -4.55
N THR A 17 -4.59 -2.91 -4.64
CA THR A 17 -3.57 -2.57 -5.63
C THR A 17 -2.19 -2.61 -5.01
N ALA A 18 -1.26 -3.33 -5.63
CA ALA A 18 0.10 -3.42 -5.16
C ALA A 18 0.99 -2.41 -5.88
N VAL A 19 1.64 -1.51 -5.14
CA VAL A 19 2.76 -0.68 -5.63
C VAL A 19 4.00 -1.21 -4.92
N ASN A 20 4.41 -2.40 -5.36
CA ASN A 20 5.27 -3.30 -4.59
C ASN A 20 6.72 -3.30 -5.08
N THR A 21 7.27 -2.11 -5.22
CA THR A 21 8.67 -1.87 -5.55
C THR A 21 9.20 -0.74 -4.69
N PHE A 22 10.51 -0.74 -4.44
CA PHE A 22 11.17 0.33 -3.69
C PHE A 22 11.44 1.52 -4.60
N ALA A 23 11.21 2.72 -4.07
CA ALA A 23 11.45 3.94 -4.82
C ALA A 23 12.96 4.12 -5.06
N GLN A 24 13.33 4.51 -6.27
CA GLN A 24 14.73 4.82 -6.55
C GLN A 24 15.10 6.15 -5.89
N ALA A 25 16.20 6.18 -5.15
CA ALA A 25 16.71 7.40 -4.54
C ALA A 25 16.89 8.51 -5.60
N GLY A 26 16.37 9.70 -5.31
CA GLY A 26 16.37 10.85 -6.23
C GLY A 26 15.29 10.81 -7.32
N ASN A 27 14.50 9.72 -7.44
CA ASN A 27 13.44 9.60 -8.43
C ASN A 27 12.19 8.93 -7.83
N ILE A 28 11.55 9.57 -6.85
CA ILE A 28 10.39 9.00 -6.14
C ILE A 28 9.04 9.34 -6.79
N VAL A 29 9.03 10.29 -7.73
CA VAL A 29 7.80 10.89 -8.30
C VAL A 29 6.91 9.84 -8.98
N LEU A 30 7.51 8.84 -9.63
CA LEU A 30 6.76 7.77 -10.29
C LEU A 30 5.90 6.99 -9.30
N TRP A 31 6.46 6.65 -8.14
CA TRP A 31 5.75 5.91 -7.10
C TRP A 31 4.69 6.77 -6.42
N GLN A 32 5.00 8.04 -6.15
CA GLN A 32 4.02 8.99 -5.61
C GLN A 32 2.80 9.14 -6.54
N LYS A 33 3.04 9.25 -7.86
CA LYS A 33 1.94 9.27 -8.85
C LYS A 33 1.14 7.97 -8.86
N ALA A 34 1.80 6.82 -8.77
CA ALA A 34 1.10 5.53 -8.68
C ALA A 34 0.22 5.45 -7.43
N ILE A 35 0.70 5.94 -6.28
CA ILE A 35 -0.09 6.02 -5.03
C ILE A 35 -1.29 6.95 -5.22
N ASP A 36 -1.08 8.15 -5.79
CA ASP A 36 -2.13 9.11 -6.08
C ASP A 36 -3.21 8.52 -7.00
N GLU A 37 -2.82 7.79 -8.04
CA GLU A 37 -3.74 7.11 -8.94
C GLU A 37 -4.54 6.03 -8.22
N VAL A 38 -3.92 5.25 -7.33
CA VAL A 38 -4.62 4.24 -6.53
C VAL A 38 -5.63 4.90 -5.59
N ALA A 39 -5.26 6.00 -4.94
CA ALA A 39 -6.13 6.72 -4.01
C ALA A 39 -7.45 7.18 -4.66
N VAL A 40 -7.43 7.53 -5.95
CA VAL A 40 -8.62 7.95 -6.72
C VAL A 40 -9.29 6.85 -7.54
N SER A 41 -8.87 5.59 -7.38
CA SER A 41 -9.28 4.48 -8.25
C SER A 41 -10.45 3.62 -7.74
N ASN A 42 -11.00 3.91 -6.57
CA ASN A 42 -11.95 3.05 -5.83
C ASN A 42 -11.37 1.67 -5.43
N ALA A 43 -10.05 1.51 -5.42
CA ALA A 43 -9.41 0.35 -4.81
C ALA A 43 -9.70 0.31 -3.30
N HIS A 44 -9.84 -0.88 -2.72
CA HIS A 44 -10.17 -1.05 -1.31
C HIS A 44 -8.96 -0.92 -0.39
N ALA A 45 -7.75 -1.07 -0.93
CA ALA A 45 -6.49 -0.90 -0.23
C ALA A 45 -5.34 -0.78 -1.22
N ILE A 46 -4.23 -0.21 -0.75
CA ILE A 46 -2.93 -0.27 -1.41
C ILE A 46 -1.97 -1.17 -0.60
N ILE A 47 -1.08 -1.89 -1.29
CA ILE A 47 -0.04 -2.72 -0.69
C ILE A 47 1.32 -2.09 -1.00
N LEU A 48 2.07 -1.71 0.03
CA LEU A 48 3.37 -1.01 -0.04
C LEU A 48 4.43 -1.69 0.84
N ALA A 49 5.70 -1.39 0.58
CA ALA A 49 6.85 -1.90 1.36
C ALA A 49 7.83 -0.79 1.76
N ASP A 50 8.02 0.19 0.89
CA ASP A 50 8.96 1.29 1.07
C ASP A 50 8.48 2.28 2.14
N LEU A 51 9.35 2.62 3.09
CA LEU A 51 9.04 3.51 4.21
C LEU A 51 8.62 4.91 3.74
N GLY A 52 9.33 5.48 2.76
CA GLY A 52 9.01 6.79 2.23
C GLY A 52 7.68 6.80 1.49
N MET A 53 7.33 5.70 0.82
CA MET A 53 6.03 5.56 0.16
C MET A 53 4.88 5.32 1.14
N LEU A 54 5.13 4.58 2.22
CA LEU A 54 4.17 4.42 3.31
C LEU A 54 3.90 5.75 4.00
N ASP A 55 4.94 6.49 4.35
CA ASP A 55 4.84 7.84 4.92
C ASP A 55 4.07 8.79 4.00
N TYR A 56 4.42 8.80 2.71
CA TYR A 56 3.74 9.61 1.71
C TYR A 56 2.25 9.28 1.62
N ALA A 57 1.90 8.00 1.54
CA ALA A 57 0.53 7.55 1.42
C ALA A 57 -0.29 7.87 2.68
N ALA A 58 0.28 7.63 3.87
CA ALA A 58 -0.39 7.89 5.14
C ALA A 58 -0.68 9.37 5.36
N ASN A 59 0.28 10.25 5.03
CA ASN A 59 0.12 11.70 5.21
C ASN A 59 -0.79 12.33 4.15
N LYS A 60 -0.62 11.97 2.88
CA LYS A 60 -1.34 12.61 1.77
C LYS A 60 -2.75 12.05 1.56
N HIS A 61 -2.94 10.76 1.82
CA HIS A 61 -4.19 10.04 1.59
C HIS A 61 -4.62 9.30 2.85
N PRO A 62 -5.02 10.00 3.93
CA PRO A 62 -5.33 9.38 5.22
C PRO A 62 -6.49 8.37 5.16
N ASP A 63 -7.39 8.49 4.18
CA ASP A 63 -8.50 7.57 3.95
C ASP A 63 -8.10 6.32 3.13
N LEU A 64 -6.91 6.32 2.51
CA LEU A 64 -6.42 5.19 1.75
C LEU A 64 -5.97 4.07 2.70
N ARG A 65 -6.70 2.95 2.68
CA ARG A 65 -6.35 1.80 3.52
C ARG A 65 -5.00 1.20 3.12
N LEU A 66 -4.01 1.28 4.00
CA LEU A 66 -2.66 0.77 3.77
C LEU A 66 -2.49 -0.68 4.26
N HIS A 67 -1.92 -1.53 3.41
CA HIS A 67 -1.48 -2.89 3.74
C HIS A 67 0.02 -2.99 3.50
N LEU A 68 0.70 -3.78 4.33
CA LEU A 68 2.14 -3.98 4.25
C LEU A 68 2.46 -5.24 3.43
N SER A 69 3.36 -5.07 2.47
CA SER A 69 3.90 -6.15 1.65
C SER A 69 4.91 -7.01 2.41
N VAL A 70 5.04 -8.26 1.98
CA VAL A 70 6.11 -9.17 2.40
C VAL A 70 7.52 -8.61 2.14
N GLN A 71 7.66 -7.72 1.16
CA GLN A 71 8.95 -7.07 0.86
C GLN A 71 9.47 -6.18 1.99
N ALA A 72 8.60 -5.73 2.91
CA ALA A 72 9.03 -5.01 4.11
C ALA A 72 9.74 -5.93 5.12
N ALA A 73 9.67 -7.26 4.93
CA ALA A 73 10.29 -8.26 5.80
C ALA A 73 9.92 -8.15 7.29
N ALA A 74 8.77 -7.56 7.60
CA ALA A 74 8.25 -7.48 8.97
C ALA A 74 7.89 -8.88 9.48
N ALA A 75 8.81 -9.49 10.24
CA ALA A 75 8.76 -10.89 10.65
C ALA A 75 8.39 -11.10 12.13
N ASN A 76 8.20 -10.03 12.89
CA ASN A 76 7.85 -10.10 14.31
C ASN A 76 6.88 -8.98 14.71
N ALA A 77 6.30 -9.11 15.91
CA ALA A 77 5.28 -8.20 16.42
C ALA A 77 5.79 -6.76 16.53
N ASP A 78 7.03 -6.54 16.99
CA ASP A 78 7.59 -5.19 17.18
C ASP A 78 7.72 -4.45 15.85
N MET A 79 8.25 -5.12 14.82
CA MET A 79 8.31 -4.55 13.47
C MET A 79 6.91 -4.26 12.93
N ILE A 80 5.96 -5.18 13.09
CA ILE A 80 4.59 -5.00 12.62
C ILE A 80 3.93 -3.80 13.31
N ASN A 81 4.10 -3.69 14.64
CA ASN A 81 3.54 -2.59 15.43
C ASN A 81 4.11 -1.25 14.99
N TYR A 82 5.41 -1.16 14.68
CA TYR A 82 6.01 0.05 14.11
C TYR A 82 5.25 0.52 12.84
N TYR A 83 4.96 -0.38 11.90
CA TYR A 83 4.21 0.00 10.69
C TYR A 83 2.74 0.38 10.97
N VAL A 84 2.14 -0.21 12.01
CA VAL A 84 0.77 0.14 12.44
C VAL A 84 0.75 1.52 13.06
N ASP A 85 1.71 1.82 13.93
CA ASP A 85 1.75 3.05 14.72
C ASP A 85 2.18 4.25 13.86
N GLU A 86 3.22 4.10 13.03
CA GLU A 86 3.76 5.21 12.23
C GLU A 86 2.93 5.50 10.98
N PHE A 87 2.38 4.48 10.33
CA PHE A 87 1.72 4.64 9.02
C PHE A 87 0.26 4.21 9.02
N GLY A 88 -0.26 3.67 10.12
CA GLY A 88 -1.65 3.21 10.18
C GLY A 88 -1.93 1.94 9.36
N VAL A 89 -0.92 1.11 9.09
CA VAL A 89 -1.08 -0.16 8.36
C VAL A 89 -2.19 -1.02 8.99
N LYS A 90 -3.08 -1.56 8.17
CA LYS A 90 -4.27 -2.30 8.62
C LYS A 90 -4.22 -3.81 8.38
N ARG A 91 -3.22 -4.29 7.65
CA ARG A 91 -2.97 -5.71 7.38
C ARG A 91 -1.54 -5.88 6.89
N VAL A 92 -0.91 -6.99 7.25
CA VAL A 92 0.45 -7.36 6.82
C VAL A 92 0.41 -8.67 6.05
N VAL A 93 1.17 -8.76 4.97
CA VAL A 93 1.50 -10.02 4.29
C VAL A 93 2.79 -10.55 4.90
N LEU A 94 2.68 -11.59 5.74
CA LEU A 94 3.83 -12.11 6.49
C LEU A 94 4.84 -12.85 5.60
N PRO A 95 6.15 -12.75 5.89
CA PRO A 95 7.16 -13.59 5.27
C PRO A 95 6.97 -15.07 5.63
N ARG A 96 7.48 -15.95 4.76
CA ARG A 96 7.41 -17.41 4.93
C ARG A 96 8.75 -18.04 5.36
N VAL A 97 9.69 -17.20 5.77
CA VAL A 97 11.05 -17.58 6.18
C VAL A 97 11.20 -17.56 7.69
#